data_AF-A0A922DA40-F1
#
_entry.id   AF-A0A922DA40-F1
#
_cell.length_a   1.000
_cell.length_b   1.000
_cell.length_c   1.000
_cell.angle_alpha   90.00
_cell.angle_beta   90.00
_cell.angle_gamma   90.00
#
_symmetry.space_group_name_H-M   'P 1'
#
loop_
_entity.id
_entity.type
_entity.pdbx_description
1 polymer ?
#
loop_
_entity_poly.entity_id
_entity_poly.type
_entity_poly.pdbx_seq_one_letter_code
_entity_poly.pdbx_strand_id
1 'polypeptide(L)' 'MYDFYKIGEELKRQIGAIAYIECISMTQQNLKAIFDTSIKLVLDPPKSKKPKRKQRTYIFL' A
#
# COMPACT_ATOMS: atom_id res chain seq x y z
N MET A 1 7.21 -11.82 -15.91
CA MET A 1 6.73 -11.87 -14.50
C MET A 1 7.30 -10.70 -13.68
N TYR A 2 8.62 -10.47 -13.67
CA TYR A 2 9.22 -9.33 -12.93
C TYR A 2 8.73 -7.93 -13.36
N ASP A 3 8.32 -7.73 -14.62
CA ASP A 3 7.88 -6.40 -15.10
C ASP A 3 6.46 -6.02 -14.65
N PHE A 4 5.50 -6.95 -14.68
CA PHE A 4 4.12 -6.67 -14.25
C PHE A 4 4.06 -6.33 -12.76
N TYR A 5 4.80 -7.09 -11.94
CA TYR A 5 4.93 -6.79 -10.52
C TYR A 5 5.46 -5.38 -10.28
N LYS A 6 6.48 -4.96 -11.03
CA LYS A 6 7.09 -3.63 -10.89
C LYS A 6 6.11 -2.51 -11.26
N ILE A 7 5.36 -2.67 -12.35
CA ILE A 7 4.34 -1.71 -12.77
C ILE A 7 3.21 -1.62 -11.72
N GLY A 8 2.77 -2.77 -11.21
CA GLY A 8 1.73 -2.85 -10.20
C GLY A 8 2.11 -2.20 -8.86
N GLU A 9 3.32 -2.48 -8.36
CA GLU A 9 3.83 -1.83 -7.14
C GLU A 9 4.06 -0.33 -7.34
N GLU A 10 4.50 0.11 -8.52
CA GLU A 10 4.62 1.53 -8.84
C GLU A 10 3.25 2.23 -8.85
N LEU A 11 2.24 1.63 -9.48
CA LEU A 11 0.88 2.18 -9.49
C LEU A 11 0.29 2.27 -8.08
N LYS A 12 0.46 1.23 -7.26
CA LYS A 12 0.08 1.24 -5.85
C LYS A 12 0.70 2.43 -5.12
N ARG A 13 2.00 2.71 -5.35
CA ARG A 13 2.68 3.87 -4.75
C ARG A 13 2.08 5.19 -5.22
N GLN A 14 1.76 5.32 -6.51
CA GLN A 14 1.19 6.53 -7.10
C GLN A 14 -0.19 6.87 -6.53
N ILE A 15 -1.06 5.86 -6.35
CA ILE A 15 -2.42 6.07 -5.83
C ILE A 15 -2.49 6.03 -4.30
N GLY A 16 -1.37 5.74 -3.61
CA GLY A 16 -1.33 5.62 -2.15
C GLY A 16 -2.06 4.38 -1.62
N ALA A 17 -2.18 3.31 -2.41
CA ALA A 17 -2.77 2.05 -1.97
C ALA A 17 -1.88 1.34 -0.94
N ILE A 18 -2.49 0.58 -0.04
CA ILE A 18 -1.79 -0.05 1.08
C ILE A 18 -1.02 -1.30 0.62
N ALA A 19 -1.60 -2.08 -0.30
CA ALA A 19 -1.03 -3.33 -0.80
C ALA A 19 -1.33 -3.51 -2.29
N TYR A 20 -0.45 -4.22 -2.98
CA TYR A 20 -0.67 -4.78 -4.31
C TYR A 20 -0.39 -6.28 -4.23
N ILE A 21 -1.29 -7.09 -4.78
CA ILE A 21 -1.22 -8.55 -4.72
C ILE A 21 -1.62 -9.09 -6.09
N GLU A 22 -0.74 -9.84 -6.75
CA GLU A 22 -1.05 -10.60 -7.95
C GLU A 22 -1.74 -11.92 -7.57
N CYS A 23 -2.78 -12.33 -8.30
CA CYS A 23 -3.44 -13.63 -8.11
C CYS A 23 -3.80 -14.29 -9.43
N ILE A 24 -3.95 -15.62 -9.39
CA ILE A 24 -4.47 -16.41 -10.51
C ILE A 24 -5.64 -17.23 -10.01
N SER A 25 -6.85 -16.86 -10.43
CA SER A 25 -8.08 -17.50 -9.94
C SER A 25 -8.21 -18.96 -10.35
N MET A 26 -7.71 -19.32 -11.54
CA MET A 26 -7.80 -20.68 -12.09
C MET A 26 -7.05 -21.72 -11.23
N THR A 27 -5.83 -21.39 -10.81
CA THR A 27 -5.00 -22.24 -9.94
C THR A 27 -5.14 -21.88 -8.46
N GLN A 28 -6.05 -20.94 -8.15
CA GLN A 28 -6.27 -20.38 -6.82
C GLN A 28 -5.00 -19.76 -6.18
N GLN A 29 -4.01 -19.40 -6.99
CA GLN A 29 -2.78 -18.80 -6.50
C GLN A 29 -3.08 -17.41 -5.89
N ASN A 30 -2.64 -17.22 -4.64
CA ASN A 30 -2.77 -15.98 -3.87
C ASN A 30 -4.21 -15.51 -3.59
N LEU A 31 -5.25 -16.30 -3.88
CA LEU A 31 -6.63 -15.93 -3.56
C LEU A 31 -6.81 -15.71 -2.05
N LYS A 32 -6.33 -16.66 -1.23
CA LYS A 32 -6.38 -16.51 0.24
C LYS A 32 -5.63 -15.27 0.72
N ALA A 33 -4.48 -14.97 0.12
CA ALA A 33 -3.65 -13.83 0.49
C ALA A 33 -4.36 -12.49 0.25
N ILE A 34 -5.14 -12.37 -0.83
CA ILE A 34 -5.98 -11.19 -1.09
C ILE A 34 -6.96 -10.98 0.06
N PHE A 35 -7.76 -12.00 0.39
CA PHE A 35 -8.79 -11.87 1.42
C PHE A 35 -8.20 -11.69 2.82
N ASP A 36 -7.18 -12.46 3.19
CA ASP A 36 -6.49 -12.31 4.48
C ASP A 36 -5.93 -10.90 4.65
N THR A 37 -5.31 -10.35 3.59
CA THR A 37 -4.73 -8.99 3.63
C THR A 37 -5.83 -7.94 3.75
N SER A 38 -6.90 -8.04 2.96
CA SER A 38 -8.03 -7.11 3.04
C SER A 38 -8.67 -7.11 4.43
N ILE A 39 -8.93 -8.29 5.00
CA ILE A 39 -9.53 -8.41 6.34
C ILE A 39 -8.57 -7.82 7.38
N LYS A 40 -7.28 -8.17 7.33
CA LYS A 40 -6.28 -7.65 8.27
C LYS A 40 -6.19 -6.13 8.22
N LEU A 41 -6.20 -5.53 7.02
CA LEU A 41 -6.11 -4.07 6.87
C LEU A 41 -7.32 -3.33 7.44
N VAL A 42 -8.50 -3.96 7.42
CA VAL A 42 -9.70 -3.39 8.03
C VAL A 42 -9.67 -3.53 9.55
N LEU A 43 -9.23 -4.69 10.07
CA LEU A 43 -9.19 -4.96 11.51
C LEU A 43 -8.05 -4.24 12.23
N ASP A 44 -6.88 -4.16 11.61
CA ASP A 44 -5.68 -3.50 12.15
C ASP A 44 -5.12 -2.53 11.10
N PRO A 45 -5.73 -1.34 10.96
CA PRO A 45 -5.31 -0.38 9.96
C PRO A 45 -3.90 0.14 10.28
N PRO A 46 -3.00 0.21 9.29
CA PRO A 46 -1.66 0.75 9.51
C PRO A 46 -1.77 2.19 10.02
N LYS A 47 -1.05 2.50 11.11
CA LYS A 47 -1.03 3.84 11.72
C LYS A 47 -0.74 4.86 10.63
N SER A 48 -1.69 5.76 10.38
CA SER A 48 -1.50 6.81 9.38
C SER A 48 -0.24 7.58 9.73
N LYS A 49 0.72 7.63 8.80
CA LYS A 49 1.86 8.55 8.93
C LYS A 49 1.25 9.95 8.84
N LYS A 50 0.93 10.55 9.99
CA LYS A 50 0.53 11.96 10.05
C LYS A 50 1.56 12.74 9.24
N PRO A 51 1.16 13.57 8.26
CA PRO A 51 2.12 14.41 7.57
C PRO A 51 2.86 15.21 8.63
N LYS A 52 4.20 15.11 8.66
CA LYS A 52 5.01 15.93 9.56
C LYS A 52 4.66 17.38 9.24
N ARG A 53 3.96 18.08 10.16
CA ARG A 53 3.79 19.53 10.07
C ARG A 53 5.20 20.12 9.94
N LYS A 54 5.53 20.71 8.78
CA LYS A 54 6.73 21.54 8.65
C LYS A 54 6.58 22.66 9.68
N GLN A 55 7.36 22.64 10.76
CA GLN A 55 7.44 23.79 11.64
C GLN A 55 8.04 24.92 10.80
N ARG A 56 7.26 25.98 10.54
CA ARG A 56 7.81 27.21 9.99
C ARG A 56 8.61 27.87 11.11
N THR A 57 9.92 27.69 11.11
CA THR A 57 10.81 28.50 11.93
C THR A 57 10.83 29.89 11.33
N TYR A 58 10.15 30.84 11.97
CA TYR A 58 10.33 32.26 11.67
C TYR A 58 11.66 32.68 12.33
N ILE A 59 12.68 32.90 11.50
CA ILE A 59 13.92 33.55 11.93
C ILE A 59 13.63 35.05 11.85
N PHE A 60 13.57 35.72 13.00
CA PHE A 60 13.58 37.19 13.05
C PHE A 60 15.01 37.65 12.75
N LEU A 61 15.17 38.40 11.65
CA LEU A 61 16.34 39.22 11.34
C LEU A 61 16.11 40.62 11.89
#